data_AF-A0A7S0MNK3-F1
#
_entry.id   AF-A0A7S0MNK3-F1
#
_cell.length_a   1.000
_cell.length_b   1.000
_cell.length_c   1.000
_cell.angle_alpha   90.00
_cell.angle_beta   90.00
_cell.angle_gamma   90.00
#
_symmetry.space_group_name_H-M   'P 1'
#
loop_
_entity.id
_entity.type
_entity.pdbx_description
1 polymer ?
#
loop_
_entity_poly.entity_id
_entity_poly.type
_entity_poly.pdbx_seq_one_letter_code
_entity_poly.pdbx_strand_id
1 'polypeptide(L)'
;DMAKPLGVANQIGVYRALCGQGLLRLLEQEVDSRDGAIRTACTEMLLCTLKHDVSLLRAHVVKEGGGGLLGHLVAALVALPDDAPHRNALNARGPDPDSGLKAQVGELLRGLLDL
;
A
#
# COMPACT_ATOMS: atom_id res chain seq x y z
N ASP A 1 32.85 -2.95 -12.18
CA ASP A 1 31.70 -3.78 -11.76
C ASP A 1 30.39 -3.00 -11.81
N MET A 2 29.67 -3.13 -12.93
CA MET A 2 28.33 -2.57 -13.09
C MET A 2 27.32 -3.51 -12.42
N ALA A 3 26.85 -3.16 -11.23
CA ALA A 3 25.65 -3.79 -10.68
C ALA A 3 24.48 -3.50 -11.63
N LYS A 4 24.11 -4.50 -12.44
CA LYS A 4 22.95 -4.45 -13.33
C LYS A 4 21.74 -4.21 -12.43
N PRO A 5 20.87 -3.21 -12.70
CA PRO A 5 19.64 -3.09 -11.95
C PRO A 5 18.94 -4.44 -12.03
N LEU A 6 18.67 -5.06 -10.87
CA LEU A 6 17.81 -6.23 -10.80
C LEU A 6 16.48 -5.77 -11.39
N GLY A 7 16.27 -6.07 -12.67
CA GLY A 7 14.98 -5.90 -13.30
C GLY A 7 14.06 -6.84 -12.54
N VAL A 8 13.32 -6.29 -11.57
CA VAL A 8 12.35 -7.04 -10.78
C VAL A 8 11.20 -7.35 -11.73
N ALA A 9 11.42 -8.31 -12.63
CA ALA A 9 10.54 -8.65 -13.73
C ALA A 9 9.17 -9.18 -13.26
N ASN A 10 8.97 -9.34 -11.95
CA ASN A 10 7.71 -9.74 -11.38
C ASN A 10 7.49 -9.15 -9.97
N GLN A 11 7.49 -7.81 -9.83
CA GLN A 11 7.13 -7.15 -8.57
C GLN A 11 5.78 -7.64 -8.04
N ILE A 12 4.80 -7.82 -8.92
CA ILE A 12 3.49 -8.41 -8.59
C ILE A 12 3.64 -9.80 -7.95
N GLY A 13 4.45 -10.68 -8.53
CA GLY A 13 4.71 -12.02 -7.99
C GLY A 13 5.33 -12.01 -6.60
N VAL A 14 6.22 -11.04 -6.32
CA VAL A 14 6.82 -10.88 -4.98
C VAL A 14 5.75 -10.48 -3.95
N TYR A 15 4.92 -9.46 -4.25
CA TYR A 15 3.86 -9.04 -3.34
C TYR A 15 2.80 -10.13 -3.14
N ARG A 16 2.47 -10.90 -4.19
CA ARG A 16 1.60 -12.08 -4.08
C ARG A 16 2.19 -13.13 -3.15
N ALA A 17 3.48 -13.43 -3.29
CA ALA A 17 4.16 -14.39 -2.42
C ALA A 17 4.18 -13.90 -0.96
N LEU A 18 4.54 -12.64 -0.72
CA LEU A 18 4.56 -12.05 0.62
C LEU A 18 3.17 -12.04 1.27
N CYS A 19 2.13 -11.65 0.53
CA CYS A 19 0.76 -11.68 1.03
C CYS A 19 0.28 -13.11 1.29
N GLY A 20 0.65 -14.06 0.42
CA GLY A 20 0.39 -15.49 0.63
C GLY A 20 1.11 -16.08 1.85
N GLN A 21 2.21 -15.48 2.30
CA GLN A 21 2.93 -15.84 3.53
C GLN A 21 2.45 -15.06 4.77
N GLY A 22 1.39 -14.26 4.65
CA GLY A 22 0.77 -13.59 5.79
C GLY A 22 1.23 -12.15 6.04
N LEU A 23 1.85 -11.48 5.06
CA LEU A 23 2.19 -10.05 5.16
C LEU A 23 0.99 -9.21 5.62
N LEU A 24 -0.19 -9.41 5.01
CA LEU A 24 -1.39 -8.63 5.35
C LEU A 24 -1.84 -8.87 6.79
N ARG A 25 -1.74 -10.10 7.31
CA ARG A 25 -2.04 -10.40 8.72
C ARG A 25 -1.06 -9.73 9.68
N LEU A 26 0.23 -9.68 9.31
CA LEU A 26 1.24 -8.97 10.10
C LEU A 26 0.92 -7.48 10.14
N LEU A 27 0.61 -6.88 8.98
CA LEU A 27 0.22 -5.48 8.92
C LEU A 27 -1.03 -5.21 9.76
N GLU A 28 -1.99 -6.13 9.78
CA GLU A 28 -3.22 -5.99 10.56
C GLU A 28 -2.97 -5.94 12.07
N GLN A 29 -1.93 -6.63 12.56
CA GLN A 29 -1.55 -6.61 13.97
C GLN A 29 -0.87 -5.29 14.37
N GLU A 30 -0.15 -4.67 13.44
CA GLU A 30 0.69 -3.49 13.69
C GLU A 30 0.04 -2.18 13.25
N VAL A 31 -1.13 -2.26 12.60
CA VAL A 31 -1.80 -1.11 12.00
C VAL A 31 -2.23 -0.07 13.05
N ASP A 32 -2.59 -0.55 14.24
CA ASP A 32 -2.97 0.24 15.41
C ASP A 32 -1.81 0.42 16.41
N SER A 33 -0.56 0.18 15.97
CA SER A 33 0.61 0.32 16.83
C SER A 33 0.65 1.71 17.47
N ARG A 34 1.08 1.79 18.73
CA ARG A 34 1.23 3.08 19.44
C ARG A 34 2.34 3.94 18.80
N ASP A 35 3.30 3.30 18.16
CA ASP A 35 4.38 3.97 17.45
C ASP A 35 3.89 4.52 16.10
N GLY A 36 3.95 5.84 15.95
CA GLY A 36 3.56 6.51 14.71
C GLY A 36 4.40 6.11 13.51
N ALA A 37 5.69 5.80 13.70
CA ALA A 37 6.56 5.35 12.61
C ALA A 37 6.14 3.97 12.09
N ILE A 38 5.73 3.06 12.98
CA ILE A 38 5.22 1.74 12.62
C ILE A 38 3.91 1.88 11.83
N ARG A 39 2.97 2.72 12.29
CA ARG A 39 1.71 2.97 11.57
C ARG A 39 1.94 3.54 10.17
N THR A 40 2.87 4.49 10.04
CA THR A 40 3.24 5.05 8.74
C THR A 40 3.83 3.98 7.83
N ALA A 41 4.78 3.18 8.31
CA ALA A 41 5.37 2.09 7.53
C ALA A 41 4.33 1.05 7.09
N CYS A 42 3.39 0.68 7.96
CA CYS A 42 2.30 -0.22 7.62
C CYS A 42 1.40 0.37 6.51
N THR A 43 1.10 1.66 6.60
CA THR A 43 0.32 2.38 5.60
C THR A 43 1.03 2.42 4.24
N GLU A 44 2.33 2.72 4.24
CA GLU A 44 3.15 2.72 3.02
C GLU A 44 3.24 1.32 2.39
N MET A 45 3.40 0.27 3.20
CA MET A 45 3.40 -1.12 2.74
C MET A 45 2.05 -1.54 2.15
N LEU A 46 0.94 -1.15 2.78
CA LEU A 46 -0.41 -1.36 2.25
C LEU A 46 -0.61 -0.67 0.91
N LEU A 47 -0.21 0.61 0.80
CA LEU A 47 -0.28 1.38 -0.44
C LEU A 47 0.59 0.76 -1.54
N CYS A 48 1.81 0.31 -1.21
CA CYS A 48 2.67 -0.39 -2.16
C CYS A 48 2.04 -1.70 -2.65
N THR A 49 1.47 -2.50 -1.74
CA THR A 49 0.77 -3.74 -2.08
C THR A 49 -0.39 -3.47 -3.04
N LEU A 50 -1.20 -2.46 -2.74
CA LEU A 50 -2.33 -2.04 -3.56
C LEU A 50 -1.91 -1.54 -4.94
N LYS A 51 -0.84 -0.73 -5.01
CA LYS A 51 -0.28 -0.24 -6.27
C LYS A 51 0.16 -1.38 -7.19
N HIS A 52 0.59 -2.51 -6.63
CA HIS A 52 0.97 -3.68 -7.42
C HIS A 52 -0.19 -4.60 -7.75
N ASP A 53 -1.06 -4.90 -6.79
CA ASP A 53 -2.20 -5.80 -7.00
C ASP A 53 -3.32 -5.57 -5.97
N VAL A 54 -4.34 -4.80 -6.37
CA VAL A 54 -5.54 -4.52 -5.55
C VAL A 54 -6.29 -5.78 -5.15
N SER A 55 -6.19 -6.85 -5.95
CA SER A 55 -6.90 -8.10 -5.67
C SER A 55 -6.40 -8.79 -4.40
N LEU A 56 -5.17 -8.47 -3.94
CA LEU A 56 -4.60 -9.02 -2.71
C LEU A 56 -5.34 -8.53 -1.47
N LEU A 57 -5.50 -7.20 -1.33
CA LEU A 57 -6.26 -6.64 -0.20
C LEU A 57 -7.74 -7.05 -0.31
N ARG A 58 -8.31 -7.04 -1.51
CA ARG A 58 -9.68 -7.51 -1.73
C ARG A 58 -9.86 -8.96 -1.27
N ALA A 59 -8.96 -9.86 -1.65
CA ALA A 59 -9.02 -11.26 -1.24
C ALA A 59 -8.91 -11.40 0.28
N HIS A 60 -8.05 -10.60 0.93
CA HIS A 60 -7.90 -10.57 2.37
C HIS A 60 -9.17 -10.10 3.09
N VAL A 61 -9.78 -8.99 2.62
CA VAL A 61 -11.02 -8.46 3.19
C VAL A 61 -12.17 -9.45 3.06
N VAL A 62 -12.36 -10.03 1.86
CA VAL A 62 -13.50 -10.93 1.58
C VAL A 62 -13.35 -12.29 2.26
N LYS A 63 -12.12 -12.85 2.31
CA LYS A 63 -11.90 -14.22 2.80
C LYS A 63 -11.56 -14.29 4.29
N GLU A 64 -10.82 -13.32 4.80
CA GLU A 64 -10.25 -13.37 6.15
C GLU A 64 -10.89 -12.35 7.11
N GLY A 65 -11.87 -11.58 6.64
CA GLY A 65 -12.52 -10.55 7.46
C GLY A 65 -11.62 -9.36 7.75
N GLY A 66 -10.63 -9.10 6.88
CA GLY A 66 -9.62 -8.03 7.00
C GLY A 66 -10.14 -6.59 6.88
N GLY A 67 -11.36 -6.33 7.37
CA GLY A 67 -11.98 -5.01 7.40
C GLY A 67 -11.21 -4.00 8.26
N GLY A 68 -10.41 -4.47 9.22
CA GLY A 68 -9.53 -3.62 10.04
C GLY A 68 -8.48 -2.89 9.19
N LEU A 69 -7.79 -3.62 8.31
CA LEU A 69 -6.83 -3.04 7.37
C LEU A 69 -7.46 -2.04 6.41
N LEU A 70 -8.66 -2.35 5.91
CA LEU A 70 -9.39 -1.43 5.04
C LEU A 70 -9.80 -0.16 5.80
N GLY A 71 -10.29 -0.31 7.04
CA GLY A 71 -10.66 0.81 7.91
C GLY A 71 -9.47 1.71 8.23
N HIS A 72 -8.32 1.13 8.58
CA HIS A 72 -7.09 1.87 8.80
C HIS A 72 -6.63 2.60 7.55
N LEU A 73 -6.67 1.93 6.40
CA LEU A 73 -6.30 2.55 5.13
C LEU A 73 -7.19 3.78 4.88
N VAL A 74 -8.51 3.65 4.99
CA VAL A 74 -9.44 4.79 4.84
C VAL A 74 -9.12 5.89 5.85
N ALA A 75 -8.85 5.57 7.11
CA ALA A 75 -8.51 6.55 8.14
C ALA A 75 -7.20 7.29 7.82
N ALA A 76 -6.15 6.57 7.41
CA ALA A 76 -4.88 7.16 7.01
C ALA A 76 -5.02 8.07 5.79
N LEU A 77 -5.90 7.70 4.85
CA LEU A 77 -6.22 8.49 3.67
C LEU A 77 -6.97 9.78 3.96
N VAL A 78 -7.89 9.75 4.94
CA VAL A 78 -8.60 10.93 5.41
C VAL A 78 -7.68 11.84 6.24
N ALA A 79 -6.73 11.25 6.97
CA ALA A 79 -5.80 11.97 7.84
C ALA A 79 -4.58 12.59 7.12
N LEU A 80 -4.39 12.31 5.82
CA LEU A 80 -3.30 12.88 5.03
C LEU A 80 -3.52 14.39 4.81
N PRO A 81 -2.69 15.29 5.38
CA PRO A 81 -2.76 16.71 5.08
C PRO A 81 -2.34 16.97 3.63
N ASP A 82 -2.96 17.98 2.99
CA ASP A 82 -2.72 18.35 1.58
C ASP A 82 -1.24 18.66 1.24
N ASP A 83 -0.41 18.92 2.25
CA ASP A 83 1.00 19.33 2.13
C ASP A 83 2.00 18.37 2.81
N ALA A 84 1.71 17.07 2.90
CA ALA A 84 2.68 16.11 3.47
C ALA A 84 3.92 15.96 2.56
N PRO A 85 5.12 16.39 2.97
CA PRO A 85 6.30 16.38 2.12
C PRO A 85 6.75 14.93 1.91
N HIS A 86 6.67 14.49 0.65
CA HIS A 86 7.22 13.24 0.15
C HIS A 86 8.70 13.13 0.51
N ARG A 87 9.03 12.45 1.62
CA ARG A 87 10.41 12.07 1.92
C ARG A 87 10.57 10.58 1.65
N ASN A 88 10.74 10.27 0.36
CA ASN A 88 11.37 9.03 -0.15
C ASN A 88 10.60 7.74 0.20
N ALA A 89 10.69 6.62 -0.48
CA ALA A 89 11.37 6.19 -1.67
C ALA A 89 10.78 4.82 -1.99
N LEU A 90 10.34 4.58 -3.22
CA LEU A 90 10.43 3.28 -3.87
C LEU A 90 10.44 3.56 -5.38
N ASN A 91 11.60 4.05 -5.83
CA ASN A 91 12.10 4.12 -7.20
C ASN A 91 11.45 5.07 -8.22
N ALA A 92 12.19 6.15 -8.49
CA ALA A 92 12.56 6.63 -9.83
C ALA A 92 11.47 6.66 -10.91
N ARG A 93 10.59 7.66 -10.83
CA ARG A 93 10.19 8.49 -11.98
C ARG A 93 9.81 9.86 -11.41
N GLY A 94 10.19 10.93 -12.12
CA GLY A 94 10.14 12.30 -11.62
C GLY A 94 8.78 12.70 -11.06
N PRO A 95 8.73 13.76 -10.22
CA PRO A 95 7.47 14.22 -9.65
C PRO A 95 6.59 14.72 -10.79
N ASP A 96 5.52 13.99 -11.08
CA ASP A 96 4.38 14.56 -11.78
C ASP A 96 3.53 15.25 -10.69
N PRO A 97 3.53 16.60 -10.63
CA PRO A 97 2.98 17.36 -9.51
C PRO A 97 1.45 17.26 -9.39
N ASP A 98 0.77 16.63 -10.35
CA ASP A 98 -0.69 16.51 -10.38
C ASP A 98 -1.22 15.09 -10.10
N SER A 99 -0.34 14.10 -9.93
CA SER A 99 -0.74 12.69 -9.64
C SER A 99 -0.78 12.39 -8.14
N GLY A 100 -1.32 13.33 -7.37
CA GLY A 100 -1.38 13.29 -5.91
C GLY A 100 -1.93 11.95 -5.42
N LEU A 101 -1.39 11.44 -4.33
CA LEU A 101 -1.78 10.20 -3.66
C LEU A 101 -3.31 10.00 -3.62
N LYS A 102 -4.08 11.10 -3.47
CA LYS A 102 -5.55 11.15 -3.57
C LYS A 102 -6.12 10.58 -4.88
N ALA A 103 -5.52 10.82 -6.04
CA ALA A 103 -5.97 10.29 -7.33
C ALA A 103 -5.71 8.77 -7.45
N GLN A 104 -4.49 8.33 -7.08
CA GLN A 104 -4.15 6.90 -7.02
C GLN A 104 -5.05 6.16 -6.01
N VAL A 105 -5.35 6.82 -4.90
CA VAL A 105 -6.26 6.32 -3.86
C VAL A 105 -7.71 6.32 -4.34
N GLY A 106 -8.14 7.33 -5.10
CA GLY A 106 -9.46 7.38 -5.71
C GLY A 106 -9.67 6.23 -6.69
N GLU A 107 -8.66 5.91 -7.51
CA GLU A 107 -8.67 4.73 -8.37
C GLU A 107 -8.66 3.43 -7.57
N LEU A 108 -7.89 3.35 -6.48
CA LEU A 108 -7.86 2.18 -5.61
C LEU A 108 -9.19 1.92 -4.90
N LEU A 109 -9.79 2.97 -4.35
CA LEU A 109 -11.12 2.89 -3.74
C LEU A 109 -12.17 2.55 -4.78
N ARG A 110 -12.09 3.13 -5.98
CA ARG A 110 -12.98 2.75 -7.09
C ARG A 110 -12.80 1.28 -7.49
N GLY A 111 -11.58 0.77 -7.60
CA GLY A 111 -11.31 -0.65 -7.86
C GLY A 111 -11.77 -1.59 -6.74
N LEU A 112 -11.88 -1.09 -5.50
CA LEU A 112 -12.49 -1.81 -4.39
C LEU A 112 -14.02 -1.70 -4.36
N LEU A 113 -14.59 -0.62 -4.90
CA LEU A 113 -16.03 -0.26 -4.84
C LEU A 113 -16.82 -0.54 -6.13
N ASP A 114 -16.19 -0.76 -7.30
CA ASP A 114 -16.82 -1.13 -8.59
C ASP A 114 -17.33 -2.59 -8.56
N LEU A 115 -18.02 -2.94 -7.47
CA LEU A 115 -18.79 -4.15 -7.21
C LEU A 115 -20.27 -3.88 -7.46
#